data_AF-A0A2S8I1X6-F1
#
_entry.id   AF-A0A2S8I1X6-F1
#
_cell.length_a   1.000
_cell.length_b   1.000
_cell.length_c   1.000
_cell.angle_alpha   90.00
_cell.angle_beta   90.00
_cell.angle_gamma   90.00
#
_symmetry.space_group_name_H-M   'P 1'
#
loop_
_entity.id
_entity.type
_entity.pdbx_description
1 polymer ?
#
loop_
_entity_poly.entity_id
_entity_poly.type
_entity_poly.pdbx_seq_one_letter_code
_entity_poly.pdbx_strand_id
1 'polypeptide(L)'
;MQNPPGRAMKALTVILKAAAAVVAVCLVVAIVWMFLPANARNAITLFSLKSGKNAIFAITSILFVLYFYRLVRNIDHFSRAKRVGLAIFTLGFFAFFYLVNLRGITTDDTDCQRYNYNAKLNGGIKQIDGTTYIVNICGSGGGHGNGLFADQNEQVKIVVSDAHGSTLATRLFFVFWGGRPGYEPIEIRDGKLIYFDASDTYDSMRSISMPPSTIDWIAARIPIWLR
;
A
#
# COMPACT_ATOMS: atom_id res chain seq x y z
N MET A 1 -16.80 -40.44 24.55
CA MET A 1 -15.31 -40.44 24.60
C MET A 1 -14.85 -39.06 25.06
N GLN A 2 -14.51 -38.92 26.35
CA GLN A 2 -13.92 -37.69 26.88
C GLN A 2 -12.44 -37.62 26.46
N ASN A 3 -12.02 -36.52 25.83
CA ASN A 3 -10.61 -36.29 25.53
C ASN A 3 -9.84 -36.25 26.87
N PRO A 4 -8.73 -36.99 27.01
CA PRO A 4 -8.00 -37.03 28.27
C PRO A 4 -7.45 -35.63 28.60
N PRO A 5 -7.70 -35.10 29.81
CA PRO A 5 -7.40 -33.71 30.19
C PRO A 5 -5.92 -33.35 30.04
N GLY A 6 -5.03 -34.35 30.05
CA GLY A 6 -3.59 -34.16 29.86
C GLY A 6 -3.15 -33.73 28.45
N ARG A 7 -3.95 -33.96 27.39
CA ARG A 7 -3.53 -33.60 26.02
C ARG A 7 -3.78 -32.12 25.72
N ALA A 8 -4.92 -31.60 26.15
CA ALA A 8 -5.27 -30.19 26.03
C ALA A 8 -4.35 -29.32 26.89
N MET A 9 -4.07 -29.75 28.13
CA MET A 9 -3.19 -29.03 29.04
C MET A 9 -1.75 -28.96 28.50
N LYS A 10 -1.21 -30.05 27.93
CA LYS A 10 0.10 -30.05 27.25
C LYS A 10 0.15 -29.11 26.05
N ALA A 11 -0.88 -29.10 25.21
CA ALA A 11 -0.95 -28.17 24.07
C ALA A 11 -0.97 -26.71 24.52
N LEU A 12 -1.73 -26.41 25.59
CA LEU A 12 -1.84 -25.07 26.16
C LEU A 12 -0.51 -24.59 26.77
N THR A 13 0.23 -25.48 27.45
CA THR A 13 1.57 -25.17 27.97
C THR A 13 2.58 -24.92 26.84
N VAL A 14 2.50 -25.66 25.73
CA VAL A 14 3.38 -25.44 24.56
C VAL A 14 3.09 -24.10 23.90
N ILE A 15 1.81 -23.74 23.73
CA ILE A 15 1.41 -22.44 23.19
C ILE A 15 1.87 -21.31 24.11
N LEU A 16 1.71 -21.44 25.43
CA LEU A 16 2.14 -20.43 26.40
C LEU A 16 3.66 -20.23 26.37
N LYS A 17 4.44 -21.33 26.28
CA LYS A 17 5.91 -21.26 26.17
C LYS A 17 6.36 -20.62 24.86
N ALA A 18 5.70 -20.94 23.74
CA ALA A 18 5.98 -20.31 22.46
C ALA A 18 5.66 -18.80 22.49
N ALA A 19 4.50 -18.42 23.04
CA ALA A 19 4.13 -17.02 23.21
C ALA A 19 5.10 -16.26 24.11
N ALA A 20 5.50 -16.85 25.24
CA ALA A 20 6.49 -16.26 26.15
C ALA A 20 7.86 -16.11 25.48
N ALA A 21 8.29 -17.08 24.68
CA ALA A 21 9.54 -16.98 23.91
C ALA A 21 9.48 -15.87 22.86
N VAL A 22 8.36 -15.71 22.15
CA VAL A 22 8.16 -14.60 21.20
C VAL A 22 8.20 -13.26 21.92
N VAL A 23 7.53 -13.12 23.06
CA VAL A 23 7.55 -11.88 23.86
C VAL A 23 8.96 -11.56 24.35
N ALA A 24 9.70 -12.56 24.84
CA ALA A 24 11.09 -12.37 25.28
C ALA A 24 12.00 -11.91 24.14
N VAL A 25 11.89 -12.51 22.95
CA VAL A 25 12.63 -12.09 21.77
C VAL A 25 12.25 -10.67 21.36
N CYS A 26 10.96 -10.32 21.34
CA CYS A 26 10.50 -8.96 21.05
C CYS A 26 11.06 -7.93 22.04
N LEU A 27 11.12 -8.25 23.34
CA LEU A 27 11.70 -7.39 24.35
C LEU A 27 13.21 -7.20 24.15
N VAL A 28 13.94 -8.27 23.85
CA VAL A 28 15.39 -8.18 23.56
C VAL A 28 15.62 -7.32 22.32
N VAL A 29 14.84 -7.51 21.26
CA VAL A 29 14.91 -6.68 20.04
C VAL A 29 14.61 -5.22 20.36
N ALA A 30 13.57 -4.92 21.15
CA ALA A 30 13.22 -3.57 21.54
C ALA A 30 14.31 -2.89 22.39
N ILE A 31 14.94 -3.63 23.31
CA ILE A 31 16.04 -3.14 24.13
C ILE A 31 17.25 -2.85 23.23
N VAL A 32 17.67 -3.81 22.41
CA VAL A 32 18.78 -3.62 21.46
C VAL A 32 18.52 -2.43 20.53
N TRP A 33 17.28 -2.24 20.11
CA TRP A 33 16.86 -1.10 19.28
C TRP A 33 17.09 0.25 19.97
N MET A 34 16.86 0.36 21.28
CA MET A 34 17.12 1.59 22.03
C MET A 34 18.62 1.95 22.08
N PHE A 35 19.50 0.95 22.02
CA PHE A 35 20.95 1.13 22.10
C PHE A 35 21.65 1.29 20.75
N LEU A 36 20.96 1.13 19.63
CA LEU A 36 21.54 1.37 18.30
C LEU A 36 21.74 2.88 18.04
N PRO A 37 22.85 3.31 17.42
CA PRO A 37 23.02 4.70 17.00
C PRO A 37 21.90 5.10 16.02
N ALA A 38 21.49 6.37 16.05
CA ALA A 38 20.38 6.87 15.23
C ALA A 38 20.55 6.53 13.73
N ASN A 39 21.78 6.63 13.23
CA ASN A 39 22.15 6.32 11.85
C ASN A 39 21.88 4.84 11.48
N ALA A 40 22.12 3.93 12.42
CA ALA A 40 21.89 2.49 12.23
C ALA A 40 20.38 2.15 12.32
N ARG A 41 19.65 2.75 13.26
CA ARG A 41 18.18 2.61 13.32
C ARG A 41 17.53 3.11 12.03
N ASN A 42 17.96 4.26 11.53
CA ASN A 42 17.45 4.87 10.31
C ASN A 42 17.79 4.06 9.05
N ALA A 43 19.00 3.50 8.97
CA ALA A 43 19.38 2.59 7.89
C ALA A 43 18.53 1.30 7.92
N ILE A 44 18.26 0.75 9.10
CA ILE A 44 17.45 -0.46 9.25
C ILE A 44 15.97 -0.17 8.96
N THR A 45 15.40 0.96 9.39
CA THR A 45 14.02 1.34 9.05
C THR A 45 13.86 1.64 7.57
N LEU A 46 14.80 2.36 6.95
CA LEU A 46 14.82 2.58 5.50
C LEU A 46 14.99 1.28 4.73
N PHE A 47 15.88 0.38 5.17
CA PHE A 47 16.03 -0.95 4.59
C PHE A 47 14.78 -1.81 4.77
N SER A 48 14.10 -1.69 5.91
CA SER A 48 12.85 -2.40 6.25
C SER A 48 11.64 -1.82 5.52
N LEU A 49 11.63 -0.53 5.18
CA LEU A 49 10.62 0.09 4.30
C LEU A 49 10.88 -0.26 2.83
N LYS A 50 12.14 -0.12 2.39
CA LYS A 50 12.61 -0.44 1.03
C LYS A 50 12.49 -1.93 0.70
N SER A 51 12.69 -2.79 1.69
CA SER A 51 12.61 -4.25 1.53
C SER A 51 11.37 -4.83 2.20
N GLY A 52 10.52 -4.04 2.86
CA GLY A 52 9.39 -4.54 3.65
C GLY A 52 8.36 -5.23 2.79
N LYS A 53 8.02 -4.63 1.64
CA LYS A 53 7.15 -5.26 0.63
C LYS A 53 7.78 -6.54 0.09
N ASN A 54 9.07 -6.54 -0.20
CA ASN A 54 9.81 -7.72 -0.68
C ASN A 54 9.96 -8.82 0.39
N ALA A 55 10.10 -8.44 1.66
CA ALA A 55 10.23 -9.35 2.79
C ALA A 55 8.88 -9.96 3.15
N ILE A 56 7.80 -9.17 3.16
CA ILE A 56 6.42 -9.67 3.28
C ILE A 56 6.13 -10.63 2.13
N PHE A 57 6.51 -10.29 0.90
CA PHE A 57 6.37 -11.16 -0.27
C PHE A 57 7.15 -12.47 -0.12
N ALA A 58 8.42 -12.40 0.30
CA ALA A 58 9.26 -13.58 0.49
C ALA A 58 8.72 -14.48 1.62
N ILE A 59 8.36 -13.90 2.76
CA ILE A 59 7.82 -14.63 3.92
C ILE A 59 6.49 -15.28 3.56
N THR A 60 5.56 -14.54 2.93
CA THR A 60 4.26 -15.09 2.52
C THR A 60 4.40 -16.17 1.46
N SER A 61 5.32 -16.02 0.49
CA SER A 61 5.64 -17.08 -0.48
C SER A 61 6.22 -18.33 0.19
N ILE A 62 7.17 -18.19 1.12
CA ILE A 62 7.77 -19.33 1.83
C ILE A 62 6.70 -20.06 2.65
N LEU A 63 5.85 -19.33 3.37
CA LEU A 63 4.75 -19.93 4.13
C LEU A 63 3.75 -20.65 3.21
N PHE A 64 3.46 -20.09 2.03
CA PHE A 64 2.59 -20.71 1.05
C PHE A 64 3.20 -21.99 0.46
N VAL A 65 4.49 -21.98 0.12
CA VAL A 65 5.21 -23.17 -0.37
C VAL A 65 5.24 -24.27 0.70
N LEU A 66 5.53 -23.92 1.96
CA LEU A 66 5.49 -24.88 3.08
C LEU A 66 4.09 -25.45 3.30
N TYR A 67 3.06 -24.60 3.20
CA TYR A 67 1.66 -25.01 3.27
C TYR A 67 1.31 -25.96 2.12
N PHE A 68 1.68 -25.63 0.88
CA PHE A 68 1.41 -26.43 -0.31
C PHE A 68 2.18 -27.77 -0.29
N TYR A 69 3.44 -27.77 0.16
CA TYR A 69 4.21 -28.99 0.36
C TYR A 69 3.55 -29.92 1.38
N ARG A 70 3.12 -29.37 2.52
CA ARG A 70 2.37 -30.13 3.54
C ARG A 70 1.02 -30.60 3.03
N LEU A 71 0.41 -29.86 2.10
CA LEU A 71 -0.84 -30.21 1.44
C LEU A 71 -0.70 -31.45 0.56
N VAL A 72 0.23 -31.41 -0.40
CA VAL A 72 0.48 -32.50 -1.36
C VAL A 72 0.79 -33.80 -0.62
N ARG A 73 1.59 -33.72 0.46
CA ARG A 73 1.96 -34.88 1.26
C ARG A 73 0.79 -35.54 2.00
N ASN A 74 -0.28 -34.80 2.30
CA ASN A 74 -1.39 -35.29 3.13
C ASN A 74 -2.74 -35.35 2.37
N ILE A 75 -2.73 -35.18 1.04
CA ILE A 75 -3.96 -34.99 0.25
C ILE A 75 -4.91 -36.19 0.31
N ASP A 76 -4.33 -37.39 0.39
CA ASP A 76 -5.05 -38.67 0.44
C ASP A 76 -5.77 -38.90 1.77
N HIS A 77 -5.41 -38.16 2.83
CA HIS A 77 -6.02 -38.26 4.16
C HIS A 77 -7.14 -37.24 4.42
N PHE A 78 -7.48 -36.38 3.44
CA PHE A 78 -8.48 -35.33 3.64
C PHE A 78 -9.89 -35.75 3.22
N SER A 79 -10.82 -35.67 4.18
CA SER A 79 -12.26 -35.82 3.93
C SER A 79 -12.82 -34.67 3.08
N ARG A 80 -13.97 -34.89 2.44
CA ARG A 80 -14.64 -33.91 1.55
C ARG A 80 -14.85 -32.55 2.21
N ALA A 81 -15.24 -32.51 3.49
CA ALA A 81 -15.40 -31.26 4.24
C ALA A 81 -14.08 -30.51 4.45
N LYS A 82 -12.98 -31.22 4.71
CA LYS A 82 -11.65 -30.61 4.85
C LYS A 82 -11.14 -30.05 3.51
N ARG A 83 -11.49 -30.68 2.38
CA ARG A 83 -11.16 -30.18 1.03
C ARG A 83 -11.90 -28.86 0.70
N VAL A 84 -13.15 -28.71 1.13
CA VAL A 84 -13.91 -27.46 0.93
C VAL A 84 -13.35 -26.33 1.81
N GLY A 85 -13.08 -26.59 3.09
CA GLY A 85 -12.45 -25.58 3.97
C GLY A 85 -11.06 -25.15 3.47
N LEU A 86 -10.33 -26.06 2.84
CA LEU A 86 -9.06 -25.80 2.19
C LEU A 86 -9.18 -24.88 0.96
N ALA A 87 -10.17 -25.14 0.09
CA ALA A 87 -10.44 -24.29 -1.07
C ALA A 87 -10.79 -22.86 -0.66
N ILE A 88 -11.57 -22.71 0.42
CA ILE A 88 -11.91 -21.39 0.98
C ILE A 88 -10.66 -20.69 1.52
N PHE A 89 -9.81 -21.39 2.28
CA PHE A 89 -8.58 -20.81 2.83
C PHE A 89 -7.59 -20.38 1.73
N THR A 90 -7.42 -21.21 0.69
CA THR A 90 -6.54 -20.89 -0.44
C THR A 90 -7.05 -19.70 -1.25
N LEU A 91 -8.36 -19.63 -1.53
CA LEU A 91 -8.97 -18.45 -2.16
C LEU A 91 -8.81 -17.19 -1.30
N GLY A 92 -9.02 -17.29 0.02
CA GLY A 92 -8.81 -16.18 0.95
C GLY A 92 -7.35 -15.70 0.98
N PHE A 93 -6.40 -16.64 0.96
CA PHE A 93 -4.98 -16.31 0.86
C PHE A 93 -4.65 -15.60 -0.46
N PHE A 94 -5.14 -16.10 -1.61
CA PHE A 94 -4.93 -15.44 -2.90
C PHE A 94 -5.54 -14.04 -2.94
N ALA A 95 -6.74 -13.86 -2.39
CA ALA A 95 -7.37 -12.54 -2.29
C ALA A 95 -6.56 -11.58 -1.40
N PHE A 96 -6.13 -12.03 -0.21
CA PHE A 96 -5.28 -11.23 0.68
C PHE A 96 -3.93 -10.90 0.06
N PHE A 97 -3.30 -11.88 -0.59
CA PHE A 97 -2.03 -11.72 -1.29
C PHE A 97 -2.16 -10.71 -2.42
N TYR A 98 -3.23 -10.78 -3.21
CA TYR A 98 -3.54 -9.80 -4.26
C TYR A 98 -3.75 -8.38 -3.68
N LEU A 99 -4.53 -8.24 -2.62
CA LEU A 99 -4.79 -6.93 -2.00
C LEU A 99 -3.52 -6.29 -1.44
N VAL A 100 -2.74 -7.04 -0.66
CA VAL A 100 -1.56 -6.49 0.03
C VAL A 100 -0.37 -6.28 -0.90
N ASN A 101 -0.15 -7.20 -1.86
CA ASN A 101 1.07 -7.17 -2.67
C ASN A 101 0.91 -6.47 -4.02
N LEU A 102 -0.24 -6.63 -4.69
CA LEU A 102 -0.47 -6.08 -6.04
C LEU A 102 -1.13 -4.70 -6.02
N ARG A 103 -2.15 -4.47 -5.18
CA ARG A 103 -2.81 -3.15 -5.10
C ARG A 103 -2.26 -2.22 -4.03
N GLY A 104 -1.82 -2.76 -2.90
CA GLY A 104 -1.53 -1.95 -1.71
C GLY A 104 -2.81 -1.38 -1.12
N ILE A 105 -2.88 -1.23 0.20
CA ILE A 105 -4.00 -0.52 0.84
C ILE A 105 -3.61 0.97 0.81
N THR A 106 -4.05 1.69 -0.22
CA THR A 106 -3.89 3.15 -0.25
C THR A 106 -5.09 3.79 0.44
N THR A 107 -4.87 4.32 1.64
CA THR A 107 -5.84 5.24 2.27
C THR A 107 -5.65 6.63 1.69
N ASP A 108 -6.76 7.37 1.53
CA ASP A 108 -6.72 8.78 1.15
C ASP A 108 -6.54 9.63 2.41
N ASP A 109 -5.30 10.05 2.65
CA ASP A 109 -4.92 10.89 3.78
C ASP A 109 -4.85 12.38 3.38
N THR A 110 -5.38 12.74 2.21
CA THR A 110 -5.29 14.11 1.68
C THR A 110 -6.38 15.04 2.24
N ASP A 111 -5.98 16.29 2.56
CA ASP A 111 -6.88 17.36 2.98
C ASP A 111 -6.90 18.46 1.91
N CYS A 112 -7.88 18.36 1.02
CA CYS A 112 -8.04 19.28 -0.11
C CYS A 112 -8.63 20.64 0.27
N GLN A 113 -9.09 20.83 1.50
CA GLN A 113 -9.50 22.15 1.99
C GLN A 113 -8.28 22.94 2.45
N ARG A 114 -7.30 22.26 3.04
CA ARG A 114 -6.13 22.90 3.65
C ARG A 114 -4.92 22.97 2.73
N TYR A 115 -4.66 21.94 1.94
CA TYR A 115 -3.44 21.80 1.16
C TYR A 115 -3.73 21.75 -0.33
N ASN A 116 -3.84 22.93 -0.95
CA ASN A 116 -4.02 23.07 -2.40
C ASN A 116 -2.67 23.22 -3.11
N TYR A 117 -2.42 22.35 -4.09
CA TYR A 117 -1.19 22.33 -4.89
C TYR A 117 -1.39 22.64 -6.37
N ASN A 118 -2.54 23.18 -6.76
CA ASN A 118 -2.81 23.60 -8.15
C ASN A 118 -1.70 24.50 -8.70
N ALA A 119 -1.27 25.51 -7.93
CA ALA A 119 -0.22 26.42 -8.37
C ALA A 119 1.17 25.75 -8.44
N LYS A 120 1.46 24.80 -7.53
CA LYS A 120 2.78 24.14 -7.45
C LYS A 120 2.96 23.05 -8.50
N LEU A 121 1.91 22.28 -8.77
CA LEU A 121 1.95 21.11 -9.65
C LEU A 121 1.22 21.33 -10.98
N ASN A 122 1.04 22.59 -11.38
CA ASN A 122 0.43 22.97 -12.65
C ASN A 122 -0.99 22.41 -12.86
N GLY A 123 -1.82 22.44 -11.82
CA GLY A 123 -3.25 22.15 -11.90
C GLY A 123 -4.06 23.30 -12.53
N GLY A 124 -5.31 23.43 -12.10
CA GLY A 124 -6.26 24.43 -12.59
C GLY A 124 -6.98 24.01 -13.87
N ILE A 125 -7.49 25.00 -14.61
CA ILE A 125 -8.25 24.79 -15.85
C ILE A 125 -7.29 24.43 -16.98
N LYS A 126 -7.58 23.35 -17.69
CA LYS A 126 -6.80 22.83 -18.82
C LYS A 126 -7.71 22.65 -20.03
N GLN A 127 -7.25 23.11 -21.19
CA GLN A 127 -7.90 22.85 -22.47
C GLN A 127 -7.15 21.72 -23.16
N ILE A 128 -7.84 20.64 -23.51
CA ILE A 128 -7.27 19.46 -24.15
C ILE A 128 -8.21 19.09 -25.30
N ASP A 129 -7.70 19.14 -26.53
CA ASP A 129 -8.46 18.84 -27.75
C ASP A 129 -9.80 19.61 -27.84
N GLY A 130 -9.79 20.89 -27.45
CA GLY A 130 -10.97 21.77 -27.45
C GLY A 130 -11.97 21.51 -26.31
N THR A 131 -11.67 20.58 -25.42
CA THR A 131 -12.50 20.28 -24.23
C THR A 131 -11.85 20.85 -22.97
N THR A 132 -12.67 21.51 -22.15
CA THR A 132 -12.24 22.12 -20.89
C THR A 132 -12.33 21.12 -19.74
N TYR A 133 -11.21 20.93 -19.05
CA TYR A 133 -11.10 20.11 -17.84
C TYR A 133 -10.63 20.96 -16.67
N ILE A 134 -11.13 20.64 -15.48
CA ILE A 134 -10.69 21.25 -14.22
C ILE A 134 -9.83 20.22 -13.49
N VAL A 135 -8.53 20.49 -13.36
CA VAL A 135 -7.58 19.62 -12.67
C VAL A 135 -7.29 20.20 -11.29
N ASN A 136 -7.84 19.57 -10.26
CA ASN A 136 -7.59 19.94 -8.86
C ASN A 136 -6.57 18.99 -8.22
N ILE A 137 -5.61 19.56 -7.50
CA ILE A 137 -4.49 18.86 -6.89
C ILE A 137 -4.41 19.29 -5.43
N CYS A 138 -4.41 18.31 -4.54
CA CYS A 138 -4.32 18.53 -3.09
C CYS A 138 -3.46 17.46 -2.42
N GLY A 139 -2.94 17.72 -1.23
CA GLY A 139 -2.12 16.75 -0.49
C GLY A 139 -2.49 16.61 0.97
N SER A 140 -1.71 15.79 1.69
CA SER A 140 -1.89 15.51 3.12
C SER A 140 -1.24 16.55 4.05
N GLY A 141 -0.48 17.50 3.51
CA GLY A 141 0.29 18.49 4.26
C GLY A 141 1.67 18.01 4.72
N GLY A 142 2.07 16.79 4.31
CA GLY A 142 3.35 16.14 4.62
C GLY A 142 4.54 16.83 3.96
N GLY A 143 4.89 18.02 4.44
CA GLY A 143 6.06 18.78 3.97
C GLY A 143 6.54 19.87 4.93
N HIS A 144 5.92 20.01 6.11
CA HIS A 144 6.21 21.08 7.09
C HIS A 144 6.39 20.56 8.53
N GLY A 145 6.87 19.33 8.71
CA GLY A 145 7.25 18.85 10.03
C GLY A 145 8.55 19.52 10.50
N ASN A 146 8.55 20.08 11.71
CA ASN A 146 9.76 20.62 12.34
C ASN A 146 10.55 19.49 13.02
N GLY A 147 11.01 18.50 12.25
CA GLY A 147 11.80 17.37 12.72
C GLY A 147 12.85 16.97 11.69
N LEU A 148 13.96 16.40 12.15
CA LEU A 148 15.11 15.99 11.30
C LEU A 148 14.78 14.93 10.22
N PHE A 149 13.53 14.44 10.16
CA PHE A 149 12.97 13.53 9.16
C PHE A 149 11.48 13.82 8.89
N ALA A 150 11.08 15.09 8.76
CA ALA A 150 9.73 15.37 8.25
C ALA A 150 9.57 14.77 6.85
N ASP A 151 8.56 13.92 6.69
CA ASP A 151 8.35 13.05 5.54
C ASP A 151 8.56 13.80 4.22
N GLN A 152 9.65 13.49 3.53
CA GLN A 152 9.96 14.14 2.26
C GLN A 152 9.03 13.65 1.14
N ASN A 153 8.30 12.54 1.36
CA ASN A 153 7.25 12.01 0.51
C ASN A 153 5.87 12.43 1.05
N GLU A 154 5.15 13.25 0.29
CA GLU A 154 3.76 13.62 0.57
C GLU A 154 2.80 12.81 -0.30
N GLN A 155 1.68 12.36 0.28
CA GLN A 155 0.60 11.82 -0.53
C GLN A 155 -0.20 12.97 -1.15
N VAL A 156 -0.39 12.91 -2.46
CA VAL A 156 -1.09 13.91 -3.26
C VAL A 156 -2.19 13.23 -4.06
N LYS A 157 -3.29 13.96 -4.28
CA LYS A 157 -4.46 13.53 -5.03
C LYS A 157 -4.69 14.45 -6.22
N ILE A 158 -4.86 13.86 -7.40
CA ILE A 158 -5.34 14.53 -8.61
C ILE A 158 -6.83 14.21 -8.76
N VAL A 159 -7.63 15.24 -8.96
CA VAL A 159 -9.05 15.16 -9.30
C VAL A 159 -9.23 15.86 -10.64
N VAL A 160 -9.67 15.12 -11.65
CA VAL A 160 -10.01 15.65 -12.97
C VAL A 160 -11.53 15.72 -13.06
N SER A 161 -12.04 16.91 -13.32
CA SER A 161 -13.47 17.17 -13.53
C SER A 161 -13.73 17.76 -14.91
N ASP A 162 -14.98 17.64 -15.36
CA ASP A 162 -15.45 18.36 -16.55
C ASP A 162 -15.65 19.86 -16.25
N ALA A 163 -16.03 20.62 -17.27
CA ALA A 163 -16.33 22.06 -17.16
C ALA A 163 -17.47 22.39 -16.17
N HIS A 164 -18.34 21.44 -15.87
CA HIS A 164 -19.46 21.59 -14.94
C HIS A 164 -19.07 21.18 -13.50
N GLY A 165 -17.83 20.73 -13.29
CA GLY A 165 -17.32 20.30 -11.98
C GLY A 165 -17.58 18.82 -11.66
N SER A 166 -18.15 18.03 -12.56
CA SER A 166 -18.39 16.60 -12.35
C SER A 166 -17.08 15.81 -12.41
N THR A 167 -16.80 15.01 -11.39
CA THR A 167 -15.58 14.23 -11.31
C THR A 167 -15.53 13.12 -12.37
N LEU A 168 -14.51 13.15 -13.20
CA LEU A 168 -14.24 12.19 -14.27
C LEU A 168 -13.16 11.18 -13.88
N ALA A 169 -12.13 11.61 -13.15
CA ALA A 169 -11.06 10.72 -12.69
C ALA A 169 -10.46 11.21 -11.37
N THR A 170 -10.03 10.26 -10.55
CA THR A 170 -9.21 10.52 -9.37
C THR A 170 -7.97 9.62 -9.37
N ARG A 171 -6.85 10.15 -8.87
CA ARG A 171 -5.58 9.43 -8.66
C ARG A 171 -4.92 9.87 -7.37
N LEU A 172 -4.46 8.90 -6.58
CA LEU A 172 -3.49 9.13 -5.50
C LEU A 172 -2.10 8.79 -6.01
N PHE A 173 -1.12 9.58 -5.59
CA PHE A 173 0.28 9.42 -5.93
C PHE A 173 1.14 10.07 -4.85
N PHE A 174 2.44 9.80 -4.86
CA PHE A 174 3.37 10.43 -3.91
C PHE A 174 4.27 11.45 -4.60
N VAL A 175 4.54 12.55 -3.91
CA VAL A 175 5.44 13.63 -4.34
C VAL A 175 6.59 13.71 -3.36
N PHE A 176 7.82 13.70 -3.88
CA PHE A 176 9.02 13.93 -3.09
C PHE A 176 9.46 15.39 -3.20
N TRP A 177 9.22 16.20 -2.17
CA TRP A 177 9.56 17.62 -2.18
C TRP A 177 11.06 17.89 -2.01
N GLY A 178 11.81 16.92 -1.47
CA GLY A 178 13.20 17.05 -1.09
C GLY A 178 14.23 16.96 -2.21
N GLY A 179 13.83 16.71 -3.48
CA GLY A 179 14.77 16.54 -4.58
C GLY A 179 14.14 16.41 -5.96
N ARG A 180 14.97 16.37 -7.01
CA ARG A 180 14.59 16.00 -8.38
C ARG A 180 15.26 14.67 -8.77
N PRO A 181 14.52 13.69 -9.31
CA PRO A 181 13.10 13.74 -9.61
C PRO A 181 12.23 13.60 -8.36
N GLY A 182 11.01 14.14 -8.36
CA GLY A 182 10.13 14.06 -7.19
C GLY A 182 8.95 15.03 -7.11
N TYR A 183 9.04 16.21 -7.72
CA TYR A 183 7.99 17.24 -7.71
C TYR A 183 7.67 17.80 -9.10
N GLU A 184 7.79 16.96 -10.12
CA GLU A 184 7.53 17.34 -11.51
C GLU A 184 6.09 17.87 -11.64
N PRO A 185 5.90 19.10 -12.14
CA PRO A 185 4.57 19.62 -12.43
C PRO A 185 3.87 18.72 -13.43
N ILE A 186 2.54 18.68 -13.36
CA ILE A 186 1.73 17.94 -14.31
C ILE A 186 1.94 18.52 -15.71
N GLU A 187 2.08 17.65 -16.69
CA GLU A 187 2.21 17.99 -18.10
C GLU A 187 1.02 17.42 -18.89
N ILE A 188 0.65 18.10 -19.96
CA ILE A 188 -0.33 17.58 -20.92
C ILE A 188 0.40 17.33 -22.22
N ARG A 189 0.38 16.07 -22.68
CA ARG A 189 1.01 15.65 -23.92
C ARG A 189 0.21 14.53 -24.56
N ASP A 190 0.01 14.61 -25.87
CA ASP A 190 -0.67 13.58 -26.68
C ASP A 190 -2.06 13.17 -26.13
N GLY A 191 -2.87 14.16 -25.71
CA GLY A 191 -4.19 13.88 -25.12
C GLY A 191 -4.12 13.14 -23.79
N LYS A 192 -3.01 13.24 -23.06
CA LYS A 192 -2.82 12.63 -21.74
C LYS A 192 -2.31 13.64 -20.74
N LEU A 193 -2.80 13.53 -19.51
CA LEU A 193 -2.25 14.21 -18.35
C LEU A 193 -1.18 13.31 -17.74
N ILE A 194 0.06 13.77 -17.76
CA ILE A 194 1.24 13.06 -17.28
C ILE A 194 1.61 13.61 -15.91
N TYR A 195 1.87 12.73 -14.95
CA TYR A 195 2.29 13.07 -13.59
C TYR A 195 3.36 12.11 -13.10
N PHE A 196 4.21 12.56 -12.18
CA PHE A 196 5.25 11.75 -11.57
C PHE A 196 4.78 11.21 -10.21
N ASP A 197 4.84 9.90 -10.03
CA ASP A 197 4.53 9.19 -8.80
C ASP A 197 5.82 8.65 -8.16
N ALA A 198 6.26 9.30 -7.09
CA ALA A 198 7.48 8.97 -6.36
C ALA A 198 7.38 7.66 -5.56
N SER A 199 6.23 6.99 -5.54
CA SER A 199 6.09 5.68 -4.89
C SER A 199 6.74 4.53 -5.68
N ASP A 200 6.91 4.69 -7.00
CA ASP A 200 7.46 3.66 -7.87
C ASP A 200 8.96 3.85 -8.13
N THR A 201 9.74 2.79 -7.96
CA THR A 201 11.21 2.81 -8.09
C THR A 201 11.73 2.66 -9.53
N TYR A 202 10.90 2.15 -10.46
CA TYR A 202 11.33 1.78 -11.82
C TYR A 202 10.60 2.53 -12.94
N ASP A 203 9.34 2.94 -12.73
CA ASP A 203 8.56 3.73 -13.69
C ASP A 203 7.62 4.66 -12.93
N SER A 204 8.16 5.83 -12.58
CA SER A 204 7.46 6.85 -11.81
C SER A 204 6.58 7.74 -12.70
N MET A 205 6.69 7.67 -14.04
CA MET A 205 5.83 8.45 -14.92
C MET A 205 4.49 7.74 -15.12
N ARG A 206 3.42 8.39 -14.70
CA ARG A 206 2.04 7.90 -14.83
C ARG A 206 1.23 8.84 -15.72
N SER A 207 0.15 8.33 -16.30
CA SER A 207 -0.70 9.13 -17.17
C SER A 207 -2.18 8.84 -16.97
N ILE A 208 -3.01 9.87 -17.14
CA ILE A 208 -4.47 9.80 -17.24
C ILE A 208 -4.82 10.17 -18.69
N SER A 209 -5.50 9.27 -19.41
CA SER A 209 -6.01 9.59 -20.75
C SER A 209 -7.05 10.70 -20.69
N MET A 210 -7.09 11.55 -21.72
CA MET A 210 -8.09 12.60 -21.91
C MET A 210 -8.80 12.36 -23.24
N PRO A 211 -10.14 12.18 -23.24
CA PRO A 211 -11.01 12.10 -22.06
C PRO A 211 -10.67 10.88 -21.17
N PRO A 212 -10.92 10.95 -19.84
CA PRO A 212 -10.74 9.80 -18.96
C PRO A 212 -11.57 8.60 -19.40
N SER A 213 -11.03 7.40 -19.15
CA SER A 213 -11.70 6.16 -19.56
C SER A 213 -12.97 5.90 -18.74
N THR A 214 -13.85 5.03 -19.24
CA THR A 214 -15.04 4.60 -18.49
C THR A 214 -14.66 3.93 -17.16
N ILE A 215 -13.51 3.25 -17.11
CA ILE A 215 -12.97 2.65 -15.88
C ILE A 215 -12.57 3.75 -14.89
N ASP A 216 -11.97 4.84 -15.37
CA ASP A 216 -11.61 5.98 -14.52
C ASP A 216 -12.83 6.65 -13.91
N TRP A 217 -13.87 6.79 -14.72
CA TRP A 217 -15.14 7.33 -14.29
C TRP A 217 -15.78 6.48 -13.19
N ILE A 218 -15.82 5.15 -13.38
CA ILE A 218 -16.35 4.22 -12.36
C ILE A 218 -15.48 4.31 -11.09
N ALA A 219 -14.16 4.25 -11.25
CA ALA A 219 -13.23 4.25 -10.13
C ALA A 219 -13.25 5.56 -9.33
N ALA A 220 -13.57 6.69 -9.97
CA ALA A 220 -13.75 7.98 -9.29
C ALA A 220 -14.97 8.03 -8.36
N ARG A 221 -15.91 7.08 -8.50
CA ARG A 221 -17.15 6.98 -7.71
C ARG A 221 -17.08 5.90 -6.62
N ILE A 222 -16.01 5.12 -6.61
CA ILE A 222 -15.75 4.12 -5.58
C ILE A 222 -14.90 4.80 -4.49
N PRO A 223 -15.29 4.68 -3.21
CA PRO A 223 -14.45 5.16 -2.10
C PRO A 223 -13.03 4.59 -2.21
N ILE A 224 -12.02 5.42 -1.98
CA ILE A 224 -10.62 5.04 -2.22
C ILE A 224 -10.19 3.82 -1.39
N TRP A 225 -10.76 3.60 -0.20
CA TRP A 225 -10.49 2.40 0.60
C TRP A 225 -11.02 1.09 -0.02
N LEU A 226 -11.92 1.15 -1.01
CA LEU A 226 -12.46 0.01 -1.77
C LEU A 226 -11.80 -0.14 -3.15
N ARG A 227 -10.94 0.80 -3.53
CA ARG A 227 -10.24 0.83 -4.81
C ARG A 227 -8.92 0.05 -4.70
#